data_AF-A0A4Q6EIW3-F1
#
_entry.id   AF-A0A4Q6EIW3-F1
#
_cell.length_a   1.000
_cell.length_b   1.000
_cell.length_c   1.000
_cell.angle_alpha   90.00
_cell.angle_beta   90.00
_cell.angle_gamma   90.00
#
_symmetry.space_group_name_H-M   'P 1'
#
loop_
_entity.id
_entity.type
_entity.pdbx_description
1 polymer ?
#
loop_
_entity_poly.entity_id
_entity_poly.type
_entity_poly.pdbx_seq_one_letter_code
_entity_poly.pdbx_strand_id
1 'polypeptide(L)'
;MRAISFLVIAISLACQTIAHAKPETWLSPNLQSEDYRALMDNHWNKGGEVQVFKFHSGNLADSPAMAPNILSEFKARNGFARLKSFGLKIAIETGVIKPAAAGDSNPGWCNGAVWKQEGPKYVRAIEDNGGTVSYLTMDEPLFQTVDQCKTSYETVLDGTLAFASAIKAEASHVKIIDIEPYPGLSLEKMKKFVLDLKARGRRLDGFHLDINREGVDRGLGINVADPAQQAKLQDFAKFLHDQNIRFGIIFWSQHTASDEAYVTDVKNFYAQAGALRDVVDDFIFQSWHPSADGRLNIPKNLGSPNSHFGLIQTLRNAPIPAPDSTGGACSKKVSQAEYLETYPDVKAVNANPFLHWQLFGKAEGRCQPTGPCTMPLSKIDYLSAYPDVKANGADPGEHYRNYGQAEGRCPIE
;
A
#
# COMPACT_ATOMS: atom_id res chain seq x y z
N MET A 1 -21.05 -70.07 12.13
CA MET A 1 -20.15 -68.92 12.34
C MET A 1 -20.14 -68.09 11.06
N ARG A 2 -20.76 -66.91 11.06
CA ARG A 2 -20.70 -65.94 9.95
C ARG A 2 -19.76 -64.81 10.39
N ALA A 3 -18.67 -64.61 9.66
CA ALA A 3 -17.71 -63.55 9.93
C ALA A 3 -18.29 -62.21 9.47
N ILE A 4 -18.34 -61.23 10.39
CA ILE A 4 -18.72 -59.84 10.12
C ILE A 4 -17.42 -59.09 9.80
N SER A 5 -17.26 -58.66 8.55
CA SER A 5 -16.15 -57.79 8.13
C SER A 5 -16.51 -56.35 8.47
N PHE A 6 -15.75 -55.73 9.37
CA PHE A 6 -15.82 -54.29 9.63
C PHE A 6 -15.12 -53.52 8.49
N LEU A 7 -15.90 -52.72 7.76
CA LEU A 7 -15.38 -51.76 6.79
C LEU A 7 -14.96 -50.50 7.55
N VAL A 8 -13.65 -50.30 7.71
CA VAL A 8 -13.10 -49.05 8.26
C VAL A 8 -13.09 -48.02 7.13
N ILE A 9 -14.03 -47.06 7.19
CA ILE A 9 -14.02 -45.89 6.29
C ILE A 9 -12.96 -44.92 6.83
N ALA A 10 -11.77 -44.93 6.21
CA ALA A 10 -10.77 -43.90 6.41
C ALA A 10 -11.25 -42.61 5.75
N ILE A 11 -11.78 -41.68 6.56
CA ILE A 11 -12.04 -40.31 6.12
C ILE A 11 -10.68 -39.63 5.97
N SER A 12 -10.19 -39.56 4.73
CA SER A 12 -9.10 -38.66 4.37
C SER A 12 -9.59 -37.23 4.63
N LEU A 13 -9.05 -36.56 5.66
CA LEU A 13 -9.06 -35.11 5.72
C LEU A 13 -8.18 -34.62 4.56
N ALA A 14 -8.78 -34.46 3.40
CA ALA A 14 -8.20 -33.64 2.35
C ALA A 14 -8.14 -32.21 2.91
N CYS A 15 -6.96 -31.78 3.31
CA CYS A 15 -6.65 -30.37 3.53
C CYS A 15 -6.90 -29.69 2.19
N GLN A 16 -8.10 -29.12 2.02
CA GLN A 16 -8.38 -28.25 0.89
C GLN A 16 -7.50 -27.02 1.10
N THR A 17 -6.32 -27.02 0.49
CA THR A 17 -5.58 -25.79 0.30
C THR A 17 -6.47 -24.88 -0.53
N ILE A 18 -7.11 -23.91 0.12
CA ILE A 18 -7.81 -22.83 -0.57
C ILE A 18 -6.72 -22.16 -1.41
N ALA A 19 -6.81 -22.31 -2.73
CA ALA A 19 -5.91 -21.62 -3.63
C ALA A 19 -6.13 -20.12 -3.39
N HIS A 20 -5.19 -19.47 -2.70
CA HIS A 20 -5.20 -18.02 -2.55
C HIS A 20 -5.24 -17.40 -3.95
N ALA A 21 -6.19 -16.48 -4.17
CA ALA A 21 -6.25 -15.75 -5.42
C ALA A 21 -4.92 -15.04 -5.64
N LYS A 22 -4.44 -15.02 -6.89
CA LYS A 22 -3.15 -14.38 -7.21
C LYS A 22 -3.16 -12.93 -6.72
N PRO A 23 -2.04 -12.44 -6.15
CA PRO A 23 -1.95 -11.05 -5.77
C PRO A 23 -2.18 -10.11 -6.96
N GLU A 24 -2.81 -8.96 -6.70
CA GLU A 24 -3.07 -7.92 -7.69
C GLU A 24 -2.20 -6.70 -7.39
N THR A 25 -1.65 -6.11 -8.44
CA THR A 25 -0.91 -4.86 -8.41
C THR A 25 -1.78 -3.73 -8.93
N TRP A 26 -1.93 -2.70 -8.11
CA TRP A 26 -2.78 -1.55 -8.36
C TRP A 26 -1.90 -0.32 -8.59
N LEU A 27 -2.19 0.40 -9.67
CA LEU A 27 -1.65 1.73 -9.93
C LEU A 27 -2.69 2.77 -9.53
N SER A 28 -2.32 3.68 -8.63
CA SER A 28 -3.16 4.80 -8.21
C SER A 28 -2.42 6.11 -8.47
N PRO A 29 -2.55 6.69 -9.68
CA PRO A 29 -1.82 7.89 -10.07
C PRO A 29 -2.08 9.07 -9.14
N ASN A 30 -1.09 9.96 -8.98
CA ASN A 30 -1.29 11.18 -8.21
C ASN A 30 -2.26 12.14 -8.94
N LEU A 31 -3.11 12.82 -8.19
CA LEU A 31 -4.31 13.49 -8.70
C LEU A 31 -4.00 14.57 -9.75
N GLN A 32 -2.87 15.27 -9.60
CA GLN A 32 -2.42 16.37 -10.44
C GLN A 32 -1.17 16.06 -11.27
N SER A 33 -0.78 14.78 -11.40
CA SER A 33 0.33 14.37 -12.27
C SER A 33 0.12 14.86 -13.69
N GLU A 34 1.17 15.41 -14.29
CA GLU A 34 1.11 16.03 -15.63
C GLU A 34 0.82 15.01 -16.74
N ASP A 35 1.28 13.78 -16.54
CA ASP A 35 1.15 12.67 -17.49
C ASP A 35 -0.09 11.80 -17.25
N TYR A 36 -0.99 12.17 -16.32
CA TYR A 36 -2.21 11.41 -16.04
C TYR A 36 -3.04 11.21 -17.33
N ARG A 37 -3.23 12.21 -18.18
CA ARG A 37 -4.00 11.97 -19.42
C ARG A 37 -3.26 11.09 -20.43
N ALA A 38 -1.93 11.14 -20.47
CA ALA A 38 -1.13 10.23 -21.30
C ALA A 38 -1.32 8.78 -20.88
N LEU A 39 -1.76 8.54 -19.64
CA LEU A 39 -2.18 7.23 -19.18
C LEU A 39 -3.32 6.64 -20.00
N MET A 40 -4.22 7.45 -20.53
CA MET A 40 -5.32 6.94 -21.35
C MET A 40 -4.86 6.59 -22.78
N ASP A 41 -3.70 7.11 -23.18
CA ASP A 41 -3.14 7.00 -24.53
C ASP A 41 -2.00 5.97 -24.62
N ASN A 42 -1.50 5.47 -23.49
CA ASN A 42 -0.36 4.56 -23.45
C ASN A 42 -0.74 3.07 -23.63
N HIS A 43 0.22 2.26 -24.08
CA HIS A 43 0.09 0.80 -24.21
C HIS A 43 0.70 0.09 -22.99
N TRP A 44 -0.05 0.13 -21.89
CA TRP A 44 0.34 -0.34 -20.55
C TRP A 44 0.74 -1.79 -20.41
N ASN A 45 0.15 -2.64 -21.25
CA ASN A 45 0.00 -4.05 -20.88
C ASN A 45 0.83 -4.99 -21.73
N LYS A 46 2.09 -4.63 -22.02
CA LYS A 46 3.07 -5.62 -22.50
C LYS A 46 3.57 -6.48 -21.33
N GLY A 47 2.68 -7.27 -20.69
CA GLY A 47 3.12 -8.29 -19.71
C GLY A 47 2.26 -8.51 -18.46
N GLY A 48 1.13 -7.83 -18.28
CA GLY A 48 0.27 -8.03 -17.11
C GLY A 48 0.89 -7.51 -15.81
N GLU A 49 1.60 -6.37 -15.85
CA GLU A 49 2.35 -5.80 -14.72
C GLU A 49 1.45 -5.05 -13.74
N VAL A 50 0.52 -4.25 -14.26
CA VAL A 50 -0.58 -3.61 -13.52
C VAL A 50 -1.88 -4.35 -13.82
N GLN A 51 -2.70 -4.60 -12.81
CA GLN A 51 -3.99 -5.29 -12.97
C GLN A 51 -5.17 -4.36 -12.66
N VAL A 52 -4.96 -3.37 -11.78
CA VAL A 52 -6.00 -2.44 -11.36
C VAL A 52 -5.52 -1.00 -11.53
N PHE A 53 -6.33 -0.19 -12.21
CA PHE A 53 -6.15 1.26 -12.28
C PHE A 53 -7.14 1.91 -11.31
N LYS A 54 -6.63 2.63 -10.31
CA LYS A 54 -7.45 3.28 -9.29
C LYS A 54 -7.57 4.79 -9.57
N PHE A 55 -8.80 5.25 -9.74
CA PHE A 55 -9.14 6.68 -9.78
C PHE A 55 -9.46 7.18 -8.38
N HIS A 56 -9.06 8.40 -8.05
CA HIS A 56 -9.65 9.15 -6.95
C HIS A 56 -10.94 9.85 -7.43
N SER A 57 -11.97 9.91 -6.59
CA SER A 57 -13.27 10.54 -6.90
C SER A 57 -13.15 11.98 -7.42
N GLY A 58 -12.14 12.73 -6.95
CA GLY A 58 -11.81 14.07 -7.47
C GLY A 58 -11.50 14.10 -8.96
N ASN A 59 -10.84 13.07 -9.51
CA ASN A 59 -10.59 12.95 -10.95
C ASN A 59 -11.85 12.54 -11.74
N LEU A 60 -12.85 11.98 -11.05
CA LEU A 60 -14.14 11.59 -11.62
C LEU A 60 -15.20 12.69 -11.46
N ALA A 61 -14.75 13.91 -11.11
CA ALA A 61 -15.54 15.13 -11.12
C ALA A 61 -14.89 16.16 -12.07
N ASP A 62 -15.67 17.14 -12.53
CA ASP A 62 -15.18 18.26 -13.35
C ASP A 62 -14.72 19.45 -12.48
N SER A 63 -13.96 19.15 -11.43
CA SER A 63 -13.43 20.17 -10.52
C SER A 63 -12.25 20.91 -11.15
N PRO A 64 -12.25 22.26 -11.16
CA PRO A 64 -11.11 23.04 -11.66
C PRO A 64 -9.79 22.73 -10.94
N ALA A 65 -9.84 22.36 -9.65
CA ALA A 65 -8.65 22.03 -8.87
C ALA A 65 -7.93 20.77 -9.40
N MET A 66 -8.68 19.87 -10.05
CA MET A 66 -8.15 18.63 -10.63
C MET A 66 -7.81 18.80 -12.11
N ALA A 67 -8.11 19.95 -12.72
CA ALA A 67 -7.85 20.18 -14.13
C ALA A 67 -6.33 20.06 -14.42
N PRO A 68 -5.95 19.39 -15.53
CA PRO A 68 -6.83 18.88 -16.59
C PRO A 68 -7.16 17.39 -16.42
N ASN A 69 -6.99 16.82 -15.23
CA ASN A 69 -7.23 15.40 -14.92
C ASN A 69 -8.66 15.22 -14.38
N ILE A 70 -9.64 15.53 -15.23
CA ILE A 70 -11.06 15.60 -14.89
C ILE A 70 -11.91 14.67 -15.74
N LEU A 71 -13.14 14.40 -15.29
CA LEU A 71 -14.06 13.45 -15.90
C LEU A 71 -14.29 13.72 -17.39
N SER A 72 -14.58 14.96 -17.76
CA SER A 72 -14.85 15.37 -19.15
C SER A 72 -13.67 15.07 -20.08
N GLU A 73 -12.44 15.28 -19.63
CA GLU A 73 -11.23 14.97 -20.39
C GLU A 73 -11.02 13.46 -20.56
N PHE A 74 -11.31 12.66 -19.53
CA PHE A 74 -11.24 11.19 -19.63
C PHE A 74 -12.29 10.65 -20.60
N LYS A 75 -13.51 11.20 -20.57
CA LYS A 75 -14.58 10.85 -21.53
C LYS A 75 -14.21 11.20 -22.95
N ALA A 76 -13.73 12.42 -23.19
CA ALA A 76 -13.33 12.90 -24.53
C ALA A 76 -12.24 12.01 -25.17
N ARG A 77 -11.42 11.36 -24.35
CA ARG A 77 -10.35 10.45 -24.80
C ARG A 77 -10.77 8.98 -24.89
N ASN A 78 -12.02 8.65 -24.58
CA ASN A 78 -12.48 7.26 -24.38
C ASN A 78 -11.63 6.50 -23.34
N GLY A 79 -11.11 7.20 -22.32
CA GLY A 79 -10.12 6.66 -21.39
C GLY A 79 -10.59 5.39 -20.67
N PHE A 80 -11.83 5.37 -20.19
CA PHE A 80 -12.38 4.20 -19.48
C PHE A 80 -12.49 2.96 -20.36
N ALA A 81 -12.99 3.11 -21.60
CA ALA A 81 -13.03 2.03 -22.58
C ALA A 81 -11.63 1.51 -22.95
N ARG A 82 -10.64 2.41 -23.02
CA ARG A 82 -9.25 2.04 -23.29
C ARG A 82 -8.63 1.25 -22.16
N LEU A 83 -8.79 1.68 -20.90
CA LEU A 83 -8.34 0.92 -19.73
C LEU A 83 -8.91 -0.50 -19.74
N LYS A 84 -10.21 -0.64 -20.05
CA LYS A 84 -10.85 -1.96 -20.24
C LYS A 84 -10.22 -2.75 -21.38
N SER A 85 -9.95 -2.12 -22.53
CA SER A 85 -9.30 -2.78 -23.67
C SER A 85 -7.88 -3.27 -23.37
N PHE A 86 -7.21 -2.63 -22.41
CA PHE A 86 -5.91 -3.08 -21.88
C PHE A 86 -6.04 -4.22 -20.87
N GLY A 87 -7.26 -4.68 -20.57
CA GLY A 87 -7.52 -5.71 -19.57
C GLY A 87 -7.35 -5.24 -18.13
N LEU A 88 -7.32 -3.92 -17.89
CA LEU A 88 -7.24 -3.36 -16.55
C LEU A 88 -8.61 -3.35 -15.89
N LYS A 89 -8.65 -3.78 -14.64
CA LYS A 89 -9.78 -3.53 -13.74
C LYS A 89 -9.74 -2.06 -13.33
N ILE A 90 -10.92 -1.47 -13.13
CA ILE A 90 -11.00 -0.11 -12.62
C ILE A 90 -11.42 -0.15 -11.15
N ALA A 91 -10.72 0.63 -10.33
CA ALA A 91 -11.09 0.92 -8.94
C ALA A 91 -11.41 2.41 -8.77
N ILE A 92 -12.30 2.72 -7.83
CA ILE A 92 -12.64 4.09 -7.44
C ILE A 92 -12.37 4.26 -5.95
N GLU A 93 -11.54 5.22 -5.59
CA GLU A 93 -11.41 5.72 -4.22
C GLU A 93 -12.35 6.89 -3.99
N THR A 94 -13.16 6.81 -2.94
CA THR A 94 -14.15 7.83 -2.62
C THR A 94 -14.38 7.91 -1.12
N GLY A 95 -14.68 9.11 -0.64
CA GLY A 95 -15.16 9.29 0.72
C GLY A 95 -16.48 8.55 0.94
N VAL A 96 -16.75 8.27 2.21
CA VAL A 96 -18.03 7.71 2.67
C VAL A 96 -18.58 8.55 3.79
N ILE A 97 -17.72 8.87 4.76
CA ILE A 97 -17.97 9.84 5.81
C ILE A 97 -16.74 10.71 5.81
N LYS A 98 -16.91 12.01 5.58
CA LYS A 98 -15.80 12.96 5.50
C LYS A 98 -16.29 14.32 5.99
N PRO A 99 -15.40 15.20 6.46
CA PRO A 99 -15.74 16.60 6.66
C PRO A 99 -16.28 17.22 5.37
N ALA A 100 -17.16 18.20 5.51
CA ALA A 100 -17.70 18.90 4.36
C ALA A 100 -16.58 19.60 3.58
N ALA A 101 -16.73 19.65 2.25
CA ALA A 101 -15.84 20.44 1.41
C ALA A 101 -15.86 21.93 1.82
N ALA A 102 -14.78 22.66 1.53
CA ALA A 102 -14.69 24.08 1.87
C ALA A 102 -15.88 24.87 1.28
N GLY A 103 -16.61 25.57 2.15
CA GLY A 103 -17.80 26.34 1.76
C GLY A 103 -19.11 25.56 1.74
N ASP A 104 -19.09 24.26 2.03
CA ASP A 104 -20.28 23.44 2.23
C ASP A 104 -20.49 23.18 3.74
N SER A 105 -21.72 23.32 4.22
CA SER A 105 -22.10 23.09 5.61
C SER A 105 -23.12 21.95 5.76
N ASN A 106 -23.32 21.13 4.73
CA ASN A 106 -24.28 20.03 4.74
C ASN A 106 -23.86 18.98 5.79
N PRO A 107 -24.64 18.75 6.86
CA PRO A 107 -24.28 17.75 7.86
C PRO A 107 -24.24 16.31 7.29
N GLY A 108 -24.80 16.10 6.10
CA GLY A 108 -24.80 14.84 5.38
C GLY A 108 -23.41 14.31 4.99
N TRP A 109 -22.37 15.14 5.02
CA TRP A 109 -20.99 14.70 4.79
C TRP A 109 -20.48 13.80 5.93
N CYS A 110 -20.77 14.17 7.18
CA CYS A 110 -20.32 13.46 8.39
C CYS A 110 -21.26 12.34 8.86
N ASN A 111 -22.28 11.99 8.08
CA ASN A 111 -23.14 10.81 8.34
C ASN A 111 -23.33 9.91 7.09
N GLY A 112 -22.65 10.23 5.98
CA GLY A 112 -22.69 9.47 4.74
C GLY A 112 -23.91 9.70 3.84
N ALA A 113 -24.85 10.58 4.21
CA ALA A 113 -25.99 10.90 3.36
C ALA A 113 -25.59 11.51 2.00
N VAL A 114 -24.51 12.31 1.96
CA VAL A 114 -23.98 12.88 0.71
C VAL A 114 -23.31 11.81 -0.13
N TRP A 115 -22.35 11.08 0.43
CA TRP A 115 -21.59 10.09 -0.33
C TRP A 115 -22.44 8.93 -0.83
N LYS A 116 -23.51 8.56 -0.13
CA LYS A 116 -24.52 7.60 -0.62
C LYS A 116 -25.10 8.01 -1.98
N GLN A 117 -25.17 9.31 -2.27
CA GLN A 117 -25.64 9.84 -3.54
C GLN A 117 -24.51 10.04 -4.55
N GLU A 118 -23.32 10.46 -4.11
CA GLU A 118 -22.18 10.73 -5.01
C GLU A 118 -21.49 9.46 -5.51
N GLY A 119 -21.27 8.46 -4.64
CA GLY A 119 -20.59 7.21 -4.99
C GLY A 119 -21.14 6.52 -6.25
N PRO A 120 -22.47 6.27 -6.33
CA PRO A 120 -23.09 5.69 -7.53
C PRO A 120 -22.86 6.50 -8.81
N LYS A 121 -22.76 7.83 -8.73
CA LYS A 121 -22.53 8.67 -9.91
C LYS A 121 -21.16 8.42 -10.52
N TYR A 122 -20.13 8.17 -9.70
CA TYR A 122 -18.80 7.85 -10.21
C TYR A 122 -18.76 6.49 -10.90
N VAL A 123 -19.45 5.49 -10.34
CA VAL A 123 -19.59 4.18 -10.99
C VAL A 123 -20.25 4.34 -12.36
N ARG A 124 -21.40 5.00 -12.39
CA ARG A 124 -22.13 5.28 -13.64
C ARG A 124 -21.30 6.06 -14.64
N ALA A 125 -20.56 7.07 -14.20
CA ALA A 125 -19.72 7.89 -15.06
C ALA A 125 -18.66 7.05 -15.81
N ILE A 126 -18.13 6.00 -15.17
CA ILE A 126 -17.16 5.09 -15.80
C ILE A 126 -17.85 4.05 -16.69
N GLU A 127 -18.91 3.41 -16.20
CA GLU A 127 -19.57 2.29 -16.91
C GLU A 127 -20.34 2.75 -18.14
N ASP A 128 -21.04 3.89 -18.07
CA ASP A 128 -21.73 4.51 -19.22
C ASP A 128 -20.73 4.93 -20.32
N ASN A 129 -19.45 5.04 -20.00
CA ASN A 129 -18.38 5.45 -20.91
C ASN A 129 -17.41 4.30 -21.25
N GLY A 130 -17.91 3.06 -21.15
CA GLY A 130 -17.24 1.86 -21.66
C GLY A 130 -16.21 1.24 -20.71
N GLY A 131 -16.05 1.77 -19.50
CA GLY A 131 -15.27 1.13 -18.44
C GLY A 131 -16.04 -0.01 -17.75
N THR A 132 -15.40 -0.65 -16.77
CA THR A 132 -16.06 -1.62 -15.88
C THR A 132 -15.44 -1.50 -14.51
N VAL A 133 -16.23 -1.09 -13.52
CA VAL A 133 -15.75 -0.85 -12.17
C VAL A 133 -15.70 -2.20 -11.45
N SER A 134 -14.50 -2.63 -11.07
CA SER A 134 -14.34 -3.87 -10.31
C SER A 134 -14.39 -3.63 -8.82
N TYR A 135 -13.87 -2.49 -8.38
CA TYR A 135 -13.69 -2.17 -6.96
C TYR A 135 -14.13 -0.74 -6.66
N LEU A 136 -14.76 -0.57 -5.50
CA LEU A 136 -14.92 0.74 -4.89
C LEU A 136 -14.28 0.67 -3.51
N THR A 137 -13.35 1.57 -3.26
CA THR A 137 -12.55 1.65 -2.05
C THR A 137 -13.01 2.85 -1.22
N MET A 138 -13.47 2.57 0.00
CA MET A 138 -13.98 3.56 0.94
C MET A 138 -12.82 4.20 1.67
N ASP A 139 -12.68 5.51 1.52
CA ASP A 139 -11.63 6.29 2.17
C ASP A 139 -12.00 6.53 3.65
N GLU A 140 -11.51 5.66 4.54
CA GLU A 140 -11.42 5.74 6.00
C GLU A 140 -12.68 6.17 6.79
N PRO A 141 -13.84 5.54 6.55
CA PRO A 141 -15.07 5.88 7.27
C PRO A 141 -14.92 5.76 8.80
N LEU A 142 -14.17 4.77 9.32
CA LEU A 142 -14.01 4.58 10.77
C LEU A 142 -13.16 5.66 11.43
N PHE A 143 -12.16 6.18 10.72
CA PHE A 143 -11.29 7.23 11.25
C PHE A 143 -12.06 8.50 11.63
N GLN A 144 -13.22 8.73 11.01
CA GLN A 144 -14.10 9.86 11.32
C GLN A 144 -14.74 9.83 12.71
N THR A 145 -14.60 8.73 13.45
CA THR A 145 -14.96 8.68 14.88
C THR A 145 -14.02 9.50 15.77
N VAL A 146 -12.79 9.73 15.32
CA VAL A 146 -11.75 10.45 16.08
C VAL A 146 -11.22 11.68 15.33
N ASP A 147 -11.35 11.72 14.01
CA ASP A 147 -10.96 12.83 13.16
C ASP A 147 -12.04 13.92 13.05
N GLN A 148 -11.93 14.86 12.11
CA GLN A 148 -12.69 16.10 12.00
C GLN A 148 -14.21 15.99 12.25
N CYS A 149 -14.87 14.94 11.76
CA CYS A 149 -16.31 14.76 12.00
C CYS A 149 -16.66 14.43 13.46
N LYS A 150 -15.77 13.72 14.19
CA LYS A 150 -15.96 13.25 15.58
C LYS A 150 -17.35 12.66 15.84
N THR A 151 -17.87 11.92 14.86
CA THR A 151 -19.23 11.37 14.93
C THR A 151 -19.26 10.03 15.69
N SER A 152 -20.45 9.56 16.05
CA SER A 152 -20.57 8.31 16.80
C SER A 152 -20.19 7.10 15.94
N TYR A 153 -19.69 6.03 16.59
CA TYR A 153 -19.40 4.76 15.91
C TYR A 153 -20.62 4.20 15.17
N GLU A 154 -21.81 4.34 15.74
CA GLU A 154 -23.07 3.91 15.12
C GLU A 154 -23.41 4.73 13.87
N THR A 155 -23.22 6.05 13.93
CA THR A 155 -23.35 6.92 12.75
C THR A 155 -22.40 6.49 11.64
N VAL A 156 -21.17 6.13 11.99
CA VAL A 156 -20.20 5.62 11.02
C VAL A 156 -20.66 4.32 10.38
N LEU A 157 -21.06 3.37 11.21
CA LEU A 157 -21.47 2.05 10.79
C LEU A 157 -22.70 2.11 9.87
N ASP A 158 -23.73 2.87 10.26
CA ASP A 158 -24.96 3.04 9.49
C ASP A 158 -24.71 3.79 8.18
N GLY A 159 -23.90 4.85 8.20
CA GLY A 159 -23.52 5.59 6.99
C GLY A 159 -22.76 4.71 6.00
N THR A 160 -21.82 3.90 6.49
CA THR A 160 -21.04 2.95 5.68
C THR A 160 -21.92 1.87 5.07
N LEU A 161 -22.85 1.30 5.83
CA LEU A 161 -23.80 0.30 5.34
C LEU A 161 -24.75 0.89 4.28
N ALA A 162 -25.25 2.10 4.51
CA ALA A 162 -26.14 2.78 3.58
C ALA A 162 -25.43 3.12 2.27
N PHE A 163 -24.17 3.56 2.34
CA PHE A 163 -23.32 3.80 1.18
C PHE A 163 -23.05 2.50 0.41
N ALA A 164 -22.57 1.45 1.07
CA ALA A 164 -22.30 0.16 0.43
C ALA A 164 -23.56 -0.40 -0.24
N SER A 165 -24.73 -0.25 0.39
CA SER A 165 -26.02 -0.67 -0.18
C SER A 165 -26.38 0.12 -1.44
N ALA A 166 -26.10 1.43 -1.48
CA ALA A 166 -26.32 2.24 -2.68
C ALA A 166 -25.40 1.81 -3.84
N ILE A 167 -24.12 1.52 -3.57
CA ILE A 167 -23.20 1.00 -4.59
C ILE A 167 -23.68 -0.34 -5.13
N LYS A 168 -24.12 -1.27 -4.26
CA LYS A 168 -24.62 -2.58 -4.73
C LYS A 168 -25.95 -2.48 -5.49
N ALA A 169 -26.75 -1.45 -5.23
CA ALA A 169 -27.96 -1.18 -6.00
C ALA A 169 -27.64 -0.61 -7.39
N GLU A 170 -26.62 0.25 -7.50
CA GLU A 170 -26.13 0.76 -8.79
C GLU A 170 -25.44 -0.34 -9.61
N ALA A 171 -24.50 -1.04 -8.98
CA ALA A 171 -23.67 -2.05 -9.63
C ALA A 171 -23.40 -3.22 -8.66
N SER A 172 -24.27 -4.23 -8.73
CA SER A 172 -24.23 -5.41 -7.85
C SER A 172 -22.95 -6.25 -7.98
N HIS A 173 -22.16 -6.04 -9.03
CA HIS A 173 -20.89 -6.74 -9.27
C HIS A 173 -19.68 -6.04 -8.64
N VAL A 174 -19.79 -4.74 -8.30
CA VAL A 174 -18.70 -3.97 -7.69
C VAL A 174 -18.36 -4.52 -6.32
N LYS A 175 -17.07 -4.79 -6.09
CA LYS A 175 -16.54 -5.20 -4.79
C LYS A 175 -16.32 -3.99 -3.89
N ILE A 176 -16.66 -4.10 -2.63
CA ILE A 176 -16.54 -3.01 -1.64
C ILE A 176 -15.32 -3.27 -0.77
N ILE A 177 -14.37 -2.35 -0.82
CA ILE A 177 -13.12 -2.41 -0.06
C ILE A 177 -13.10 -1.25 0.91
N ASP A 178 -12.57 -1.48 2.08
CA ASP A 178 -12.29 -0.41 3.04
C ASP A 178 -10.80 -0.05 3.01
N ILE A 179 -10.48 1.23 3.11
CA ILE A 179 -9.11 1.73 3.24
C ILE A 179 -9.05 2.48 4.56
N GLU A 180 -8.22 2.04 5.49
CA GLU A 180 -8.12 2.67 6.81
C GLU A 180 -6.69 3.12 7.11
N PRO A 181 -6.51 4.31 7.73
CA PRO A 181 -5.23 4.78 8.18
C PRO A 181 -4.77 3.95 9.37
N TYR A 182 -3.54 3.50 9.31
CA TYR A 182 -2.85 2.81 10.38
C TYR A 182 -1.58 3.58 10.71
N PRO A 183 -1.27 3.89 11.98
CA PRO A 183 -1.89 3.41 13.21
C PRO A 183 -2.95 4.36 13.80
N GLY A 184 -3.58 5.21 12.99
CA GLY A 184 -4.62 6.15 13.44
C GLY A 184 -5.74 5.45 14.21
N LEU A 185 -6.06 4.20 13.85
CA LEU A 185 -6.89 3.28 14.60
C LEU A 185 -6.15 2.00 14.96
N SER A 186 -6.51 1.40 16.10
CA SER A 186 -5.93 0.12 16.50
C SER A 186 -6.48 -1.03 15.65
N LEU A 187 -5.67 -2.07 15.48
CA LEU A 187 -6.08 -3.29 14.77
C LEU A 187 -7.37 -3.87 15.36
N GLU A 188 -7.55 -3.83 16.68
CA GLU A 188 -8.76 -4.33 17.34
C GLU A 188 -10.02 -3.52 17.01
N LYS A 189 -9.92 -2.19 16.88
CA LYS A 189 -11.05 -1.36 16.42
C LYS A 189 -11.42 -1.70 14.98
N MET A 190 -10.44 -1.88 14.11
CA MET A 190 -10.67 -2.26 12.70
C MET A 190 -11.29 -3.67 12.60
N LYS A 191 -10.79 -4.65 13.37
CA LYS A 191 -11.39 -6.00 13.45
C LYS A 191 -12.86 -5.92 13.89
N LYS A 192 -13.16 -5.12 14.92
CA LYS A 192 -14.54 -4.93 15.40
C LYS A 192 -15.43 -4.36 14.29
N PHE A 193 -14.96 -3.36 13.56
CA PHE A 193 -15.71 -2.75 12.47
C PHE A 193 -16.05 -3.74 11.35
N VAL A 194 -15.06 -4.55 10.94
CA VAL A 194 -15.26 -5.65 9.99
C VAL A 194 -16.35 -6.63 10.46
N LEU A 195 -16.31 -7.03 11.74
CA LEU A 195 -17.29 -7.95 12.31
C LEU A 195 -18.70 -7.33 12.39
N ASP A 196 -18.80 -6.07 12.78
CA ASP A 196 -20.09 -5.39 12.93
C ASP A 196 -20.75 -5.14 11.57
N LEU A 197 -19.99 -4.74 10.54
CA LEU A 197 -20.48 -4.65 9.17
C LEU A 197 -21.03 -6.00 8.71
N LYS A 198 -20.26 -7.09 8.93
CA LYS A 198 -20.69 -8.45 8.58
C LYS A 198 -21.95 -8.86 9.33
N ALA A 199 -22.05 -8.57 10.62
CA ALA A 199 -23.23 -8.85 11.45
C ALA A 199 -24.47 -8.08 10.98
N ARG A 200 -24.28 -6.89 10.39
CA ARG A 200 -25.36 -6.09 9.76
C ARG A 200 -25.56 -6.40 8.27
N GLY A 201 -25.01 -7.52 7.78
CA GLY A 201 -25.29 -8.04 6.43
C GLY A 201 -24.37 -7.53 5.32
N ARG A 202 -23.30 -6.78 5.64
CA ARG A 202 -22.27 -6.37 4.69
C ARG A 202 -20.92 -6.96 5.05
N ARG A 203 -20.53 -8.04 4.38
CA ARG A 203 -19.12 -8.45 4.36
C ARG A 203 -18.36 -7.56 3.37
N LEU A 204 -17.22 -7.01 3.79
CA LEU A 204 -16.28 -6.36 2.88
C LEU A 204 -15.64 -7.39 1.93
N ASP A 205 -15.19 -6.94 0.77
CA ASP A 205 -14.46 -7.76 -0.21
C ASP A 205 -12.94 -7.60 -0.08
N GLY A 206 -12.49 -6.50 0.51
CA GLY A 206 -11.10 -6.22 0.82
C GLY A 206 -10.96 -5.18 1.93
N PHE A 207 -9.76 -5.13 2.51
CA PHE A 207 -9.37 -4.15 3.51
C PHE A 207 -7.91 -3.79 3.28
N HIS A 208 -7.64 -2.53 2.97
CA HIS A 208 -6.30 -2.04 2.65
C HIS A 208 -5.79 -1.14 3.78
N LEU A 209 -4.55 -1.37 4.21
CA LEU A 209 -3.92 -0.49 5.20
C LEU A 209 -3.13 0.61 4.50
N ASP A 210 -3.45 1.84 4.89
CA ASP A 210 -2.55 2.98 4.70
C ASP A 210 -1.61 3.05 5.92
N ILE A 211 -0.40 2.51 5.78
CA ILE A 211 0.57 2.43 6.88
C ILE A 211 1.37 3.73 6.94
N ASN A 212 1.02 4.58 7.91
CA ASN A 212 1.77 5.76 8.26
C ASN A 212 3.07 5.41 9.00
N ARG A 213 4.17 5.42 8.23
CA ARG A 213 5.52 5.16 8.72
C ARG A 213 6.12 6.31 9.54
N GLU A 214 5.62 7.56 9.44
CA GLU A 214 6.10 8.69 10.28
C GLU A 214 5.74 8.49 11.75
N GLY A 215 4.63 7.77 12.01
CA GLY A 215 4.22 7.42 13.35
C GLY A 215 5.21 6.49 14.05
N VAL A 216 5.85 5.59 13.29
CA VAL A 216 6.78 4.57 13.82
C VAL A 216 7.99 5.20 14.48
N ASP A 217 8.56 6.25 13.87
CA ASP A 217 9.70 7.00 14.42
C ASP A 217 9.37 7.71 15.73
N ARG A 218 8.08 7.97 15.97
CA ARG A 218 7.54 8.58 17.20
C ARG A 218 7.03 7.54 18.20
N GLY A 219 7.26 6.25 17.96
CA GLY A 219 6.83 5.14 18.81
C GLY A 219 5.35 4.76 18.66
N LEU A 220 4.70 5.20 17.58
CA LEU A 220 3.30 4.88 17.25
C LEU A 220 3.23 3.82 16.14
N GLY A 221 2.33 2.86 16.30
CA GLY A 221 2.10 1.83 15.29
C GLY A 221 3.16 0.73 15.25
N ILE A 222 3.11 -0.07 14.19
CA ILE A 222 4.00 -1.22 13.97
C ILE A 222 5.15 -0.79 13.09
N ASN A 223 6.37 -1.00 13.58
CA ASN A 223 7.54 -0.92 12.72
C ASN A 223 7.51 -2.08 11.73
N VAL A 224 7.19 -1.77 10.47
CA VAL A 224 7.14 -2.77 9.40
C VAL A 224 8.50 -3.37 9.10
N ALA A 225 9.63 -2.79 9.55
CA ALA A 225 10.96 -3.40 9.42
C ALA A 225 11.29 -4.39 10.57
N ASP A 226 10.50 -4.42 11.64
CA ASP A 226 10.71 -5.32 12.79
C ASP A 226 9.86 -6.60 12.62
N PRO A 227 10.47 -7.78 12.42
CA PRO A 227 9.73 -9.03 12.20
C PRO A 227 8.74 -9.37 13.32
N ALA A 228 9.06 -9.06 14.58
CA ALA A 228 8.17 -9.35 15.71
C ALA A 228 6.94 -8.45 15.69
N GLN A 229 7.06 -7.24 15.15
CA GLN A 229 5.93 -6.33 15.00
C GLN A 229 5.15 -6.60 13.70
N GLN A 230 5.82 -6.99 12.61
CA GLN A 230 5.18 -7.44 11.36
C GLN A 230 4.19 -8.58 11.62
N ALA A 231 4.50 -9.50 12.53
CA ALA A 231 3.63 -10.62 12.90
C ALA A 231 2.21 -10.17 13.30
N LYS A 232 2.06 -9.00 13.93
CA LYS A 232 0.74 -8.46 14.30
C LYS A 232 -0.09 -8.04 13.07
N LEU A 233 0.58 -7.56 12.01
CA LEU A 233 -0.09 -7.27 10.73
C LEU A 233 -0.40 -8.55 9.97
N GLN A 234 0.46 -9.58 10.06
CA GLN A 234 0.16 -10.91 9.51
C GLN A 234 -1.03 -11.56 10.21
N ASP A 235 -1.15 -11.42 11.53
CA ASP A 235 -2.32 -11.87 12.29
C ASP A 235 -3.59 -11.12 11.89
N PHE A 236 -3.48 -9.82 11.60
CA PHE A 236 -4.59 -9.04 11.07
C PHE A 236 -4.99 -9.50 9.65
N ALA A 237 -4.01 -9.72 8.77
CA ALA A 237 -4.26 -10.28 7.44
C ALA A 237 -4.94 -11.66 7.54
N LYS A 238 -4.45 -12.54 8.42
CA LYS A 238 -5.09 -13.83 8.70
C LYS A 238 -6.53 -13.67 9.17
N PHE A 239 -6.82 -12.75 10.09
CA PHE A 239 -8.18 -12.47 10.52
C PHE A 239 -9.09 -12.07 9.33
N LEU A 240 -8.59 -11.25 8.39
CA LEU A 240 -9.34 -10.87 7.19
C LEU A 240 -9.56 -12.07 6.27
N HIS A 241 -8.52 -12.88 6.04
CA HIS A 241 -8.58 -14.10 5.22
C HIS A 241 -9.55 -15.14 5.76
N ASP A 242 -9.59 -15.33 7.09
CA ASP A 242 -10.57 -16.23 7.74
C ASP A 242 -12.02 -15.78 7.50
N GLN A 243 -12.22 -14.49 7.18
CA GLN A 243 -13.51 -13.92 6.78
C GLN A 243 -13.71 -13.86 5.27
N ASN A 244 -12.75 -14.37 4.48
CA ASN A 244 -12.69 -14.29 3.03
C ASN A 244 -12.74 -12.83 2.54
N ILE A 245 -11.92 -11.98 3.17
CA ILE A 245 -11.68 -10.57 2.85
C ILE A 245 -10.22 -10.46 2.40
N ARG A 246 -9.97 -9.81 1.27
CA ARG A 246 -8.60 -9.57 0.77
C ARG A 246 -7.86 -8.58 1.67
N PHE A 247 -6.57 -8.82 1.89
CA PHE A 247 -5.69 -7.90 2.59
C PHE A 247 -4.81 -7.13 1.61
N GLY A 248 -4.78 -5.80 1.73
CA GLY A 248 -3.93 -4.96 0.90
C GLY A 248 -3.06 -4.01 1.70
N ILE A 249 -1.95 -3.58 1.10
CA ILE A 249 -1.08 -2.53 1.64
C ILE A 249 -0.93 -1.45 0.59
N ILE A 250 -1.14 -0.21 1.03
CA ILE A 250 -0.89 0.97 0.22
C ILE A 250 0.56 1.41 0.45
N PHE A 251 1.36 1.28 -0.61
CA PHE A 251 2.74 1.71 -0.70
C PHE A 251 2.78 3.13 -1.27
N TRP A 252 3.14 4.07 -0.41
CA TRP A 252 3.24 5.49 -0.69
C TRP A 252 4.52 6.09 -0.10
N SER A 253 4.89 7.29 -0.57
CA SER A 253 6.10 7.97 -0.14
C SER A 253 5.85 9.21 0.72
N GLN A 254 6.69 9.37 1.76
CA GLN A 254 6.81 10.61 2.53
C GLN A 254 7.70 11.64 1.84
N HIS A 255 8.41 11.24 0.79
CA HIS A 255 9.43 12.03 0.12
C HIS A 255 9.01 12.34 -1.32
N THR A 256 8.33 13.47 -1.50
CA THR A 256 7.83 13.96 -2.79
C THR A 256 8.66 15.14 -3.32
N ALA A 257 9.96 15.19 -2.99
CA ALA A 257 10.86 16.21 -3.53
C ALA A 257 11.21 15.96 -5.01
N SER A 258 11.22 14.70 -5.44
CA SER A 258 11.46 14.28 -6.82
C SER A 258 10.85 12.90 -7.08
N ASP A 259 10.70 12.53 -8.36
CA ASP A 259 10.31 11.18 -8.78
C ASP A 259 11.24 10.11 -8.19
N GLU A 260 12.55 10.40 -8.15
CA GLU A 260 13.57 9.51 -7.60
C GLU A 260 13.45 9.35 -6.08
N ALA A 261 13.22 10.44 -5.35
CA ALA A 261 13.01 10.39 -3.91
C ALA A 261 11.77 9.53 -3.57
N TYR A 262 10.68 9.75 -4.31
CA TYR A 262 9.46 8.95 -4.17
C TYR A 262 9.74 7.46 -4.39
N VAL A 263 10.36 7.12 -5.52
CA VAL A 263 10.59 5.71 -5.90
C VAL A 263 11.57 5.03 -4.94
N THR A 264 12.59 5.74 -4.48
CA THR A 264 13.57 5.21 -3.51
C THR A 264 12.90 4.88 -2.18
N ASP A 265 12.11 5.81 -1.65
CA ASP A 265 11.38 5.60 -0.39
C ASP A 265 10.35 4.47 -0.49
N VAL A 266 9.59 4.40 -1.59
CA VAL A 266 8.63 3.30 -1.79
C VAL A 266 9.35 1.96 -1.95
N LYS A 267 10.49 1.88 -2.65
CA LYS A 267 11.29 0.65 -2.73
C LYS A 267 11.77 0.23 -1.34
N ASN A 268 12.23 1.17 -0.53
CA ASN A 268 12.67 0.90 0.84
C ASN A 268 11.52 0.38 1.70
N PHE A 269 10.35 1.03 1.65
CA PHE A 269 9.16 0.54 2.35
C PHE A 269 8.74 -0.84 1.85
N TYR A 270 8.69 -1.03 0.52
CA TYR A 270 8.36 -2.31 -0.08
C TYR A 270 9.31 -3.39 0.45
N ALA A 271 10.62 -3.17 0.45
CA ALA A 271 11.61 -4.10 0.99
C ALA A 271 11.41 -4.38 2.49
N GLN A 272 11.19 -3.32 3.30
CA GLN A 272 10.94 -3.41 4.74
C GLN A 272 9.74 -4.29 5.09
N ALA A 273 8.68 -4.26 4.28
CA ALA A 273 7.50 -5.11 4.52
C ALA A 273 7.84 -6.62 4.58
N GLY A 274 8.98 -7.06 4.05
CA GLY A 274 9.52 -8.41 4.27
C GLY A 274 8.47 -9.53 4.08
N ALA A 275 8.33 -10.37 5.11
CA ALA A 275 7.40 -11.51 5.15
C ALA A 275 5.92 -11.10 5.24
N LEU A 276 5.61 -9.83 5.57
CA LEU A 276 4.24 -9.34 5.48
C LEU A 276 3.72 -9.42 4.03
N ARG A 277 4.60 -9.26 3.03
CA ARG A 277 4.21 -9.35 1.61
C ARG A 277 3.67 -10.72 1.22
N ASP A 278 4.04 -11.79 1.93
CA ASP A 278 3.59 -13.16 1.63
C ASP A 278 2.09 -13.37 1.90
N VAL A 279 1.49 -12.49 2.71
CA VAL A 279 0.05 -12.51 3.04
C VAL A 279 -0.73 -11.36 2.39
N VAL A 280 -0.09 -10.54 1.55
CA VAL A 280 -0.75 -9.43 0.85
C VAL A 280 -1.37 -9.93 -0.44
N ASP A 281 -2.67 -9.67 -0.59
CA ASP A 281 -3.42 -9.95 -1.80
C ASP A 281 -3.40 -8.76 -2.78
N ASP A 282 -3.40 -7.52 -2.27
CA ASP A 282 -3.46 -6.30 -3.06
C ASP A 282 -2.27 -5.38 -2.74
N PHE A 283 -1.39 -5.17 -3.73
CA PHE A 283 -0.27 -4.23 -3.66
C PHE A 283 -0.65 -2.93 -4.35
N ILE A 284 -0.86 -1.86 -3.59
CA ILE A 284 -1.32 -0.58 -4.12
C ILE A 284 -0.18 0.41 -4.12
N PHE A 285 0.20 0.93 -5.29
CA PHE A 285 1.19 1.99 -5.41
C PHE A 285 0.46 3.32 -5.62
N GLN A 286 0.61 4.23 -4.66
CA GLN A 286 -0.19 5.44 -4.60
C GLN A 286 0.62 6.62 -4.08
N SER A 287 0.28 7.82 -4.55
CA SER A 287 0.84 9.07 -4.03
C SER A 287 -0.28 10.06 -3.72
N TRP A 288 -0.16 10.76 -2.61
CA TRP A 288 -1.06 11.84 -2.16
C TRP A 288 -0.33 12.95 -1.41
N HIS A 289 0.99 12.86 -1.28
CA HIS A 289 1.77 13.93 -0.66
C HIS A 289 2.00 15.04 -1.68
N PRO A 290 1.74 16.31 -1.33
CA PRO A 290 2.07 17.42 -2.20
C PRO A 290 3.58 17.48 -2.38
N SER A 291 4.03 17.84 -3.57
CA SER A 291 5.42 18.15 -3.83
C SER A 291 5.77 19.55 -3.32
N ALA A 292 7.03 19.96 -3.51
CA ALA A 292 7.51 21.27 -3.06
C ALA A 292 6.73 22.47 -3.65
N ASP A 293 6.07 22.30 -4.80
CA ASP A 293 5.23 23.34 -5.42
C ASP A 293 3.78 23.35 -4.88
N GLY A 294 3.46 22.48 -3.91
CA GLY A 294 2.14 22.33 -3.31
C GLY A 294 1.16 21.47 -4.13
N ARG A 295 1.59 20.92 -5.27
CA ARG A 295 0.74 20.10 -6.16
C ARG A 295 0.93 18.61 -5.89
N LEU A 296 -0.12 17.87 -6.21
CA LEU A 296 -0.19 16.42 -6.15
C LEU A 296 0.32 15.79 -7.47
N ASN A 297 1.57 16.09 -7.85
CA ASN A 297 2.13 15.79 -9.18
C ASN A 297 3.35 14.84 -9.19
N ILE A 298 3.84 14.43 -8.02
CA ILE A 298 4.98 13.50 -7.89
C ILE A 298 4.50 12.15 -7.32
N PRO A 299 4.92 11.01 -7.87
CA PRO A 299 5.80 10.89 -9.02
C PRO A 299 5.03 11.10 -10.34
N LYS A 300 5.77 11.27 -11.43
CA LYS A 300 5.26 10.97 -12.77
C LYS A 300 4.88 9.50 -12.88
N ASN A 301 3.95 9.19 -13.77
CA ASN A 301 3.43 7.84 -13.94
C ASN A 301 4.17 7.04 -15.01
N LEU A 302 4.74 7.69 -16.02
CA LEU A 302 5.38 7.07 -17.19
C LEU A 302 6.77 7.63 -17.49
N GLY A 303 7.45 6.99 -18.46
CA GLY A 303 8.58 7.59 -19.19
C GLY A 303 9.93 7.53 -18.47
N SER A 304 10.03 6.85 -17.32
CA SER A 304 11.25 6.74 -16.55
C SER A 304 11.24 5.52 -15.62
N PRO A 305 12.39 4.91 -15.27
CA PRO A 305 12.49 3.95 -14.16
C PRO A 305 12.01 4.51 -12.82
N ASN A 306 12.10 5.83 -12.63
CA ASN A 306 11.62 6.54 -11.44
C ASN A 306 10.15 6.98 -11.54
N SER A 307 9.42 6.50 -12.55
CA SER A 307 7.98 6.70 -12.63
C SER A 307 7.22 5.64 -11.83
N HIS A 308 5.94 5.89 -11.56
CA HIS A 308 5.03 4.94 -10.90
C HIS A 308 5.00 3.59 -11.62
N PHE A 309 4.94 3.59 -12.96
CA PHE A 309 5.02 2.36 -13.74
C PHE A 309 6.42 1.73 -13.69
N GLY A 310 7.49 2.51 -13.82
CA GLY A 310 8.87 2.02 -13.72
C GLY A 310 9.19 1.36 -12.38
N LEU A 311 8.63 1.89 -11.28
CA LEU A 311 8.68 1.29 -9.96
C LEU A 311 8.01 -0.10 -9.95
N ILE A 312 6.78 -0.21 -10.45
CA ILE A 312 6.05 -1.48 -10.50
C ILE A 312 6.81 -2.53 -11.32
N GLN A 313 7.35 -2.13 -12.48
CA GLN A 313 8.19 -3.00 -13.31
C GLN A 313 9.42 -3.48 -12.56
N THR A 314 10.10 -2.57 -11.84
CA THR A 314 11.30 -2.92 -11.06
C THR A 314 10.97 -3.93 -9.96
N LEU A 315 9.88 -3.71 -9.22
CA LEU A 315 9.51 -4.57 -8.08
C LEU A 315 9.02 -5.96 -8.52
N ARG A 316 8.47 -6.09 -9.73
CA ARG A 316 8.06 -7.39 -10.29
C ARG A 316 9.21 -8.16 -10.94
N ASN A 317 10.17 -7.46 -11.54
CA ASN A 317 11.31 -8.08 -12.22
C ASN A 317 12.49 -8.34 -11.28
N ALA A 318 12.48 -7.77 -10.07
CA ALA A 318 13.30 -8.25 -8.98
C ALA A 318 12.74 -9.62 -8.53
N PRO A 319 13.45 -10.74 -8.72
CA PRO A 319 13.05 -11.97 -8.04
C PRO A 319 12.97 -11.64 -6.56
N ILE A 320 11.85 -11.97 -5.91
CA ILE A 320 11.83 -12.14 -4.46
C ILE A 320 12.92 -13.18 -4.22
N PRO A 321 14.07 -12.85 -3.59
CA PRO A 321 14.97 -13.89 -3.19
C PRO A 321 14.15 -14.71 -2.20
N ALA A 322 13.83 -15.95 -2.56
CA ALA A 322 13.51 -16.90 -1.51
C ALA A 322 14.64 -16.79 -0.49
N PRO A 323 14.36 -16.79 0.83
CA PRO A 323 15.43 -16.95 1.80
C PRO A 323 16.22 -18.17 1.32
N ASP A 324 17.50 -17.96 1.04
CA ASP A 324 18.36 -18.99 0.49
C ASP A 324 18.43 -20.11 1.53
N SER A 325 17.53 -21.08 1.41
CA SER A 325 17.42 -22.24 2.30
C SER A 325 18.47 -23.29 1.94
N THR A 326 19.45 -22.92 1.11
CA THR A 326 20.55 -23.77 0.67
C THR A 326 21.93 -23.18 0.98
N GLY A 327 22.09 -22.51 2.12
CA GLY A 327 23.43 -22.16 2.62
C GLY A 327 23.40 -21.69 4.06
N GLY A 328 24.19 -22.32 4.92
CA GLY A 328 24.44 -21.77 6.26
C GLY A 328 24.92 -20.32 6.18
N ALA A 329 24.69 -19.54 7.24
CA ALA A 329 25.06 -18.13 7.31
C ALA A 329 26.46 -17.87 6.73
N CYS A 330 26.55 -16.92 5.80
CA CYS A 330 27.82 -16.56 5.20
C CYS A 330 28.80 -16.10 6.29
N SER A 331 29.84 -16.91 6.51
CA SER A 331 30.84 -16.70 7.56
C SER A 331 31.92 -15.67 7.18
N LYS A 332 31.97 -15.26 5.90
CA LYS A 332 32.89 -14.22 5.43
C LYS A 332 32.27 -12.82 5.53
N LYS A 333 33.13 -11.86 5.87
CA LYS A 333 32.87 -10.43 5.73
C LYS A 333 33.28 -10.00 4.32
N VAL A 334 32.50 -9.12 3.70
CA VAL A 334 32.76 -8.58 2.35
C VAL A 334 32.78 -7.06 2.41
N SER A 335 33.45 -6.38 1.49
CA SER A 335 33.33 -4.93 1.37
C SER A 335 31.90 -4.53 0.95
N GLN A 336 31.51 -3.27 1.17
CA GLN A 336 30.20 -2.79 0.70
C GLN A 336 30.05 -2.85 -0.83
N ALA A 337 31.13 -2.63 -1.58
CA ALA A 337 31.13 -2.78 -3.03
C ALA A 337 30.91 -4.25 -3.44
N GLU A 338 31.65 -5.18 -2.83
CA GLU A 338 31.45 -6.62 -3.05
C GLU A 338 30.06 -7.08 -2.62
N TYR A 339 29.47 -6.48 -1.57
CA TYR A 339 28.10 -6.78 -1.15
C TYR A 339 27.10 -6.44 -2.26
N LEU A 340 27.21 -5.27 -2.89
CA LEU A 340 26.35 -4.86 -4.01
C LEU A 340 26.59 -5.68 -5.27
N GLU A 341 27.82 -6.14 -5.51
CA GLU A 341 28.13 -7.07 -6.60
C GLU A 341 27.58 -8.48 -6.35
N THR A 342 27.67 -8.96 -5.10
CA THR A 342 27.18 -10.27 -4.68
C THR A 342 25.66 -10.33 -4.59
N TYR A 343 25.02 -9.20 -4.27
CA TYR A 343 23.57 -9.09 -4.07
C TYR A 343 22.97 -8.06 -5.04
N PRO A 344 22.74 -8.44 -6.31
CA PRO A 344 22.20 -7.55 -7.33
C PRO A 344 20.83 -6.97 -6.99
N ASP A 345 20.04 -7.64 -6.15
CA ASP A 345 18.75 -7.17 -5.64
C ASP A 345 18.91 -5.93 -4.76
N VAL A 346 19.93 -5.90 -3.89
CA VAL A 346 20.27 -4.74 -3.05
C VAL A 346 20.80 -3.60 -3.91
N LYS A 347 21.63 -3.91 -4.91
CA LYS A 347 22.15 -2.94 -5.87
C LYS A 347 21.06 -2.34 -6.76
N ALA A 348 20.09 -3.13 -7.19
CA ALA A 348 18.99 -2.69 -8.05
C ALA A 348 18.07 -1.67 -7.36
N VAL A 349 18.00 -1.70 -6.02
CA VAL A 349 17.24 -0.72 -5.22
C VAL A 349 18.11 0.42 -4.67
N ASN A 350 19.40 0.46 -5.02
CA ASN A 350 20.38 1.42 -4.48
C ASN A 350 20.33 1.49 -2.94
N ALA A 351 20.12 0.36 -2.28
CA ALA A 351 20.06 0.32 -0.82
C ALA A 351 21.48 0.38 -0.23
N ASN A 352 21.61 1.10 0.89
CA ASN A 352 22.85 1.11 1.66
C ASN A 352 23.18 -0.33 2.12
N PRO A 353 24.34 -0.89 1.76
CA PRO A 353 24.70 -2.28 2.08
C PRO A 353 24.68 -2.59 3.58
N PHE A 354 25.22 -1.67 4.39
CA PHE A 354 25.30 -1.84 5.84
C PHE A 354 23.92 -1.86 6.47
N LEU A 355 23.08 -0.87 6.15
CA LEU A 355 21.70 -0.80 6.62
C LEU A 355 20.89 -2.02 6.16
N HIS A 356 20.99 -2.38 4.87
CA HIS A 356 20.31 -3.55 4.32
C HIS A 356 20.70 -4.83 5.07
N TRP A 357 22.00 -5.04 5.31
CA TRP A 357 22.44 -6.24 6.02
C TRP A 357 21.96 -6.27 7.47
N GLN A 358 21.98 -5.15 8.17
CA GLN A 358 21.49 -5.08 9.55
C GLN A 358 20.00 -5.36 9.66
N LEU A 359 19.19 -4.81 8.75
CA LEU A 359 17.74 -4.95 8.76
C LEU A 359 17.26 -6.30 8.19
N PHE A 360 17.93 -6.81 7.16
CA PHE A 360 17.49 -7.99 6.40
C PHE A 360 18.58 -9.03 6.24
N GLY A 361 19.74 -8.62 5.71
CA GLY A 361 20.78 -9.55 5.25
C GLY A 361 21.30 -10.50 6.32
N LYS A 362 21.31 -10.12 7.60
CA LYS A 362 21.69 -10.99 8.72
C LYS A 362 20.69 -12.15 8.90
N ALA A 363 19.39 -11.87 8.84
CA ALA A 363 18.34 -12.89 8.94
C ALA A 363 18.30 -13.77 7.69
N GLU A 364 18.66 -13.21 6.53
CA GLU A 364 18.76 -13.89 5.25
C GLU A 364 20.07 -14.69 5.07
N GLY A 365 20.97 -14.69 6.06
CA GLY A 365 22.25 -15.42 5.98
C GLY A 365 23.31 -14.80 5.05
N ARG A 366 23.12 -13.54 4.61
CA ARG A 366 24.04 -12.82 3.72
C ARG A 366 25.35 -12.44 4.42
N CYS A 367 26.41 -12.32 3.63
CA CYS A 367 27.75 -11.95 4.10
C CYS A 367 27.74 -10.55 4.70
N GLN A 368 28.33 -10.37 5.89
CA GLN A 368 28.35 -9.05 6.53
C GLN A 368 29.17 -8.04 5.71
N PRO A 369 28.57 -6.91 5.27
CA PRO A 369 29.29 -5.85 4.62
C PRO A 369 30.19 -5.11 5.63
N THR A 370 31.37 -4.74 5.19
CA THR A 370 32.44 -4.10 5.97
C THR A 370 33.15 -3.05 5.13
N GLY A 371 34.09 -2.34 5.75
CA GLY A 371 34.78 -1.21 5.12
C GLY A 371 34.00 0.09 5.25
N PRO A 372 34.55 1.20 4.72
CA PRO A 372 33.96 2.51 4.88
C PRO A 372 32.61 2.54 4.18
N CYS A 373 31.60 2.98 4.92
CA CYS A 373 30.29 3.22 4.35
C CYS A 373 30.32 4.52 3.55
N THR A 374 30.13 4.42 2.24
CA THR A 374 30.22 5.56 1.31
C THR A 374 28.85 6.08 0.90
N MET A 375 27.79 5.29 1.11
CA MET A 375 26.42 5.71 0.88
C MET A 375 25.88 6.38 2.14
N PRO A 376 25.44 7.65 2.05
CA PRO A 376 24.93 8.34 3.21
C PRO A 376 23.58 7.76 3.66
N LEU A 377 23.26 7.96 4.94
CA LEU A 377 22.02 7.57 5.58
C LEU A 377 21.19 8.81 5.90
N SER A 378 19.87 8.69 5.81
CA SER A 378 19.00 9.67 6.48
C SER A 378 19.24 9.64 7.99
N LYS A 379 18.83 10.70 8.71
CA LYS A 379 18.91 10.70 10.18
C LYS A 379 18.20 9.49 10.83
N ILE A 380 17.09 9.05 10.24
CA ILE A 380 16.28 7.92 10.72
C ILE A 380 16.99 6.59 10.46
N ASP A 381 17.53 6.43 9.26
CA ASP A 381 18.29 5.23 8.89
C ASP A 381 19.56 5.12 9.71
N TYR A 382 20.19 6.25 10.04
CA TYR A 382 21.34 6.28 10.93
C TYR A 382 21.00 5.77 12.33
N LEU A 383 19.88 6.20 12.92
CA LEU A 383 19.42 5.69 14.22
C LEU A 383 18.98 4.22 14.18
N SER A 384 18.50 3.76 13.04
CA SER A 384 18.13 2.35 12.82
C SER A 384 19.38 1.47 12.67
N ALA A 385 20.39 1.97 11.97
CA ALA A 385 21.68 1.32 11.79
C ALA A 385 22.53 1.31 13.09
N TYR A 386 22.32 2.30 13.96
CA TYR A 386 23.14 2.51 15.15
C TYR A 386 22.30 2.60 16.44
N PRO A 387 21.84 1.46 16.97
CA PRO A 387 20.97 1.42 18.16
C PRO A 387 21.59 2.05 19.42
N ASP A 388 22.91 2.09 19.52
CA ASP A 388 23.63 2.74 20.61
C ASP A 388 23.49 4.27 20.58
N VAL A 389 23.47 4.86 19.38
CA VAL A 389 23.20 6.30 19.19
C VAL A 389 21.75 6.61 19.56
N LYS A 390 20.83 5.74 19.14
CA LYS A 390 19.41 5.82 19.47
C LYS A 390 19.16 5.70 20.98
N ALA A 391 19.79 4.74 21.64
CA ALA A 391 19.65 4.52 23.08
C ALA A 391 20.15 5.70 23.92
N ASN A 392 21.19 6.40 23.43
CA ASN A 392 21.73 7.59 24.09
C ASN A 392 21.01 8.90 23.69
N GLY A 393 20.01 8.83 22.79
CA GLY A 393 19.24 10.00 22.35
C GLY A 393 20.05 11.07 21.63
N ALA A 394 21.21 10.72 21.06
CA ALA A 394 22.09 11.68 20.40
C ALA A 394 21.56 12.11 19.03
N ASP A 395 21.74 13.39 18.65
CA ASP A 395 21.43 13.83 17.28
C ASP A 395 22.35 13.08 16.30
N PRO A 396 21.81 12.44 15.25
CA PRO A 396 22.60 11.66 14.30
C PRO A 396 23.72 12.45 13.65
N GLY A 397 23.45 13.69 13.24
CA GLY A 397 24.43 14.54 12.54
C GLY A 397 25.55 15.00 13.46
N GLU A 398 25.22 15.39 14.70
CA GLU A 398 26.19 15.71 15.73
C GLU A 398 27.04 14.50 16.11
N HIS A 399 26.41 13.35 16.34
CA HIS A 399 27.11 12.11 16.61
C HIS A 399 28.07 11.77 15.47
N TYR A 400 27.63 11.86 14.21
CA TYR A 400 28.47 11.53 13.07
C TYR A 400 29.72 12.42 12.99
N ARG A 401 29.53 13.74 13.11
CA ARG A 401 30.62 14.73 13.07
C ARG A 401 31.63 14.53 14.20
N ASN A 402 31.15 14.25 15.41
CA ASN A 402 32.01 14.21 16.59
C ASN A 402 32.65 12.83 16.81
N TYR A 403 31.99 11.74 16.40
CA TYR A 403 32.39 10.36 16.67
C TYR A 403 32.27 9.45 15.46
N GLY A 404 31.14 9.51 14.74
CA GLY A 404 30.78 8.52 13.73
C GLY A 404 31.80 8.39 12.59
N GLN A 405 32.45 9.48 12.16
CA GLN A 405 33.50 9.40 11.14
C GLN A 405 34.71 8.58 11.62
N ALA A 406 35.17 8.80 12.86
CA ALA A 406 36.29 8.07 13.45
C ALA A 406 35.94 6.61 13.76
N GLU A 407 34.67 6.35 14.06
CA GLU A 407 34.11 5.01 14.29
C GLU A 407 33.80 4.25 12.99
N GLY A 408 34.00 4.87 11.82
CA GLY A 408 33.75 4.26 10.52
C GLY A 408 32.26 4.07 10.18
N ARG A 409 31.38 4.86 10.79
CA ARG A 409 29.93 4.86 10.53
C ARG A 409 29.60 5.49 9.17
N CYS A 410 28.39 5.25 8.68
CA CYS A 410 27.89 5.83 7.44
C CYS A 410 27.72 7.34 7.57
N PRO A 411 28.12 8.12 6.55
CA PRO A 411 27.81 9.55 6.51
C PRO A 411 26.31 9.80 6.55
N ILE A 412 25.93 10.99 6.97
CA ILE A 412 24.54 11.45 6.97
C ILE A 412 24.29 12.36 5.77
N GLU A 413 23.12 12.21 5.14
CA GLU A 413 22.61 13.15 4.12
C GLU A 413 22.24 14.52 4.71
#